data_AF-A0A1F9REA5-F1
#
_entry.id   AF-A0A1F9REA5-F1
#
_cell.length_a   1.000
_cell.length_b   1.000
_cell.length_c   1.000
_cell.angle_alpha   90.00
_cell.angle_beta   90.00
_cell.angle_gamma   90.00
#
_symmetry.space_group_name_H-M   'P 1'
#
loop_
_entity.id
_entity.type
_entity.pdbx_description
1 polymer ?
#
loop_
_entity_poly.entity_id
_entity_poly.type
_entity_poly.pdbx_seq_one_letter_code
_entity_poly.pdbx_strand_id
1 'polypeptide(L)' 'MPAEQKKINLCKPLAGQHVGIKEVGEGIWLVTFMDYDLGYFDLEDKRFEPIGNPFGLKVLPMYPV' A
#
# COMPACT_ATOMS: atom_id res chain seq x y z
N MET A 1 11.73 -5.45 26.53
CA MET A 1 10.36 -4.87 26.40
C MET A 1 9.72 -5.53 25.20
N PRO A 2 8.54 -6.16 25.31
CA PRO A 2 7.88 -6.71 24.13
C PRO A 2 7.64 -5.56 23.15
N ALA A 3 8.14 -5.71 21.92
CA ALA A 3 7.85 -4.76 20.86
C ALA A 3 6.34 -4.77 20.64
N GLU A 4 5.69 -3.64 20.90
CA GLU A 4 4.25 -3.50 20.79
C GLU A 4 3.85 -3.68 19.32
N GLN A 5 3.11 -4.75 19.04
CA GLN A 5 2.75 -5.12 17.68
C GLN A 5 1.59 -4.24 17.22
N LYS A 6 1.88 -3.19 16.44
CA LYS A 6 0.85 -2.31 15.89
C LYS A 6 0.06 -3.05 14.81
N LYS A 7 -1.27 -3.10 14.98
CA LYS A 7 -2.19 -3.71 14.02
C LYS A 7 -2.79 -2.63 13.11
N ILE A 8 -2.50 -2.72 11.81
CA ILE A 8 -2.99 -1.78 10.79
C ILE A 8 -4.00 -2.52 9.90
N ASN A 9 -5.21 -1.95 9.74
CA ASN A 9 -6.20 -2.47 8.80
C ASN A 9 -6.13 -1.68 7.50
N LEU A 10 -5.80 -2.36 6.41
CA LEU A 10 -5.65 -1.76 5.08
C LEU A 10 -6.93 -1.89 4.25
N CYS A 11 -7.18 -3.07 3.69
CA CYS A 11 -8.40 -3.36 2.93
C CYS A 11 -8.59 -4.87 2.77
N LYS A 12 -9.85 -5.31 2.61
CA LYS A 12 -10.22 -6.73 2.47
C LYS A 12 -9.52 -7.47 1.32
N PRO A 13 -9.31 -6.88 0.12
CA PRO A 13 -8.68 -7.58 -1.00
C PRO A 13 -7.23 -8.01 -0.77
N LEU A 14 -6.52 -7.35 0.15
CA LEU A 14 -5.12 -7.66 0.48
C LEU A 14 -5.00 -8.68 1.62
N ALA A 15 -6.12 -9.22 2.13
CA ALA A 15 -6.08 -10.20 3.20
C ALA A 15 -5.34 -11.49 2.76
N GLY A 16 -4.38 -11.93 3.58
CA GLY A 16 -3.58 -13.11 3.29
C GLY A 16 -2.48 -12.91 2.23
N GLN A 17 -2.31 -11.70 1.72
CA GLN A 17 -1.23 -11.36 0.79
C GLN A 17 -0.01 -10.79 1.53
N HIS A 18 1.18 -10.93 0.94
CA HIS A 18 2.37 -10.25 1.44
C HIS A 18 2.32 -8.77 1.05
N VAL A 19 2.24 -7.90 2.05
CA VAL A 19 2.20 -6.45 1.89
C VAL A 19 3.44 -5.87 2.56
N GLY A 20 4.15 -4.98 1.86
CA GLY A 20 5.25 -4.23 2.41
C GLY A 20 4.74 -3.05 3.24
N ILE A 21 5.31 -2.88 4.43
CA ILE A 21 4.99 -1.78 5.34
C ILE A 21 6.32 -1.16 5.75
N LYS A 22 6.49 0.14 5.45
CA LYS A 22 7.72 0.87 5.73
C LYS A 22 7.41 2.24 6.32
N GLU A 23 7.96 2.55 7.48
CA GLU A 23 7.90 3.90 8.04
C GLU A 23 8.76 4.85 7.19
N VAL A 24 8.14 5.92 6.71
CA VAL A 24 8.78 6.95 5.86
C VAL A 24 8.79 8.33 6.51
N GLY A 25 7.99 8.51 7.56
CA GLY A 25 7.96 9.68 8.42
C GLY A 25 7.38 9.31 9.77
N GLU A 26 7.43 10.23 10.73
CA GLU A 26 6.86 10.01 12.06
C GLU A 26 5.35 9.73 11.95
N GLY A 27 4.93 8.51 12.26
CA GLY A 27 3.52 8.12 12.14
C GLY A 27 3.04 7.86 10.71
N ILE A 28 3.87 8.05 9.68
CA ILE A 28 3.51 7.87 8.27
C ILE A 28 4.19 6.63 7.68
N TRP A 29 3.38 5.71 7.17
CA TRP A 29 3.81 4.39 6.72
C TRP A 29 3.48 4.19 5.25
N LEU A 30 4.49 4.01 4.41
CA LEU A 30 4.29 3.59 3.03
C LEU A 30 3.85 2.12 2.99
N VAL A 31 2.79 1.87 2.25
CA VAL A 31 2.25 0.54 2.00
C VAL A 31 2.52 0.17 0.55
N THR A 32 3.18 -0.97 0.36
CA THR A 32 3.53 -1.49 -0.97
C THR A 32 2.96 -2.89 -1.16
N PHE A 33 2.59 -3.20 -2.39
CA PHE A 33 2.13 -4.54 -2.77
C PHE A 33 2.73 -4.89 -4.12
N MET A 34 3.45 -6.03 -4.18
CA MET A 34 4.34 -6.37 -5.30
C MET A 34 5.37 -5.24 -5.51
N ASP A 35 5.54 -4.79 -6.75
CA ASP A 35 6.43 -3.68 -7.13
C ASP A 35 5.71 -2.32 -7.15
N TYR A 36 4.51 -2.23 -6.55
CA TYR A 36 3.70 -1.03 -6.58
C TYR A 36 3.54 -0.42 -5.19
N ASP A 37 3.74 0.88 -5.12
CA ASP A 37 3.34 1.68 -4.00
C ASP A 37 1.81 1.85 -4.04
N LEU A 38 1.11 1.53 -2.95
CA LEU A 38 -0.34 1.65 -2.88
C LEU A 38 -0.78 2.98 -2.27
N GLY A 39 -0.02 3.48 -1.31
CA GLY A 39 -0.42 4.64 -0.52
C GLY A 39 0.32 4.77 0.79
N TYR A 40 -0.03 5.82 1.52
CA TYR A 40 0.48 6.10 2.85
C TYR A 40 -0.60 5.78 3.89
N PHE A 41 -0.20 5.16 4.99
CA PHE A 41 -1.04 4.99 6.17
C PHE A 41 -0.56 5.95 7.24
N ASP A 42 -1.45 6.84 7.65
CA ASP A 42 -1.25 7.73 8.78
C ASP A 42 -1.74 7.01 10.05
N LEU A 43 -0.83 6.78 11.00
CA LEU A 43 -1.14 6.13 12.29
C LEU A 43 -1.92 7.04 13.24
N GLU A 44 -1.73 8.35 13.17
CA GLU A 44 -2.42 9.32 14.03
C GLU A 44 -3.88 9.42 13.62
N ASP A 45 -4.11 9.64 12.33
CA ASP A 45 -5.45 9.75 11.73
C ASP A 45 -6.10 8.39 11.45
N LYS A 46 -5.35 7.29 11.57
CA LYS A 46 -5.76 5.90 11.27
C LYS A 46 -6.36 5.78 9.87
N ARG A 47 -5.79 6.50 8.93
CA ARG A 47 -6.33 6.68 7.58
C ARG A 47 -5.32 6.22 6.55
N PHE A 48 -5.84 5.59 5.50
CA PHE A 48 -5.07 5.24 4.33
C PHE A 48 -5.30 6.27 3.22
N GLU A 49 -4.21 6.85 2.72
CA GLU A 49 -4.17 7.78 1.61
C GLU A 49 -3.59 7.08 0.37
N PRO A 50 -4.44 6.66 -0.59
CA PRO A 50 -3.96 5.99 -1.78
C PRO A 50 -3.12 6.96 -2.63
N ILE A 51 -1.99 6.49 -3.14
CA ILE A 51 -1.35 7.19 -4.25
C ILE A 51 -2.10 6.89 -5.55
N GLY A 52 -1.89 7.71 -6.58
CA GLY A 52 -2.56 7.57 -7.88
C GLY A 52 -2.54 6.13 -8.40
N ASN A 53 -3.55 5.75 -9.19
CA ASN A 53 -3.81 4.35 -9.56
C ASN A 53 -2.56 3.62 -10.11
N PRO A 54 -1.93 2.71 -9.33
CA PRO A 54 -0.73 1.99 -9.77
C PRO A 54 -1.02 0.94 -10.86
N PHE A 55 -2.30 0.55 -10.99
CA PHE A 55 -2.82 -0.33 -12.03
C PHE A 55 -3.47 0.43 -13.19
N GLY A 56 -3.11 1.71 -13.36
CA GLY A 56 -3.55 2.51 -14.50
C GLY A 56 -3.30 1.78 -15.84
N LEU A 57 -4.03 2.18 -16.87
CA LEU A 57 -4.00 1.55 -18.20
C LEU A 57 -2.57 1.37 -18.74
N LYS A 58 -1.99 0.19 -18.53
CA LYS A 58 -0.82 -0.29 -19.27
C LYS A 58 -1.32 -0.85 -20.59
N VAL A 59 -1.67 0.02 -21.53
CA VAL A 59 -2.05 -0.40 -22.87
C VAL A 59 -0.80 -0.88 -23.60
N LEU A 60 -0.75 -2.17 -23.91
CA LEU A 60 0.17 -2.69 -24.92
C LEU A 60 -0.36 -2.29 -26.30
N PRO A 61 0.50 -1.95 -27.28
CA PRO A 61 0.05 -1.75 -28.64
C PRO A 61 -0.68 -3.02 -29.08
N MET A 62 -1.94 -2.85 -29.50
CA MET A 62 -2.69 -3.94 -30.10
C MET A 62 -1.92 -4.36 -31.36
N TYR A 63 -1.54 -5.63 -31.47
CA TYR A 63 -0.89 -6.12 -32.68
C TYR A 63 -1.80 -5.80 -33.88
N PRO A 64 -1.27 -5.21 -34.96
CA PRO A 64 -2.08 -4.96 -36.15
C PRO A 64 -2.61 -6.29 -36.70
N VAL A 65 -3.91 -6.30 -37.01
CA VAL A 65 -4.54 -7.34 -37.83
C VAL A 65 -4.17 -7.15 -39.30
#